data_AF-A0A925UDP7-F1
#
_entry.id   AF-A0A925UDP7-F1
#
_cell.length_a   1.000
_cell.length_b   1.000
_cell.length_c   1.000
_cell.angle_alpha   90.00
_cell.angle_beta   90.00
_cell.angle_gamma   90.00
#
_symmetry.space_group_name_H-M   'P 1'
#
loop_
_entity.id
_entity.type
_entity.pdbx_description
1 polymer ?
#
loop_
_entity_poly.entity_id
_entity_poly.type
_entity_poly.pdbx_seq_one_letter_code
_entity_poly.pdbx_strand_id
1 'polypeptide(L)'
;VLATGGNLVFQGQMDDRFNAYDARTGKRLWSYDAKAPVIAPPISYRVGGRQYVTVLTGNGTSGGFLGTALARYGIDYRTQARRVLTFVLDGTATLPDKARYVAEAVEDPTFKPDKVAEAHGGDIYNSRCVVCHGGGVAAAGVAPDLRTSATVVTPGVFDEIVHGGMLVSQGMPQFGELTPKDRADLRQFLRAAANDLREQGKRAG
;
A
#
# COMPACT_ATOMS: atom_id res chain seq x y z
N VAL A 1 -13.45 -12.84 6.88
CA VAL A 1 -14.60 -13.56 6.28
C VAL A 1 -15.78 -13.49 7.23
N LEU A 2 -17.03 -13.53 6.72
CA LEU A 2 -18.27 -13.60 7.51
C LEU A 2 -19.17 -14.71 6.97
N ALA A 3 -19.62 -15.62 7.83
CA ALA A 3 -20.66 -16.59 7.51
C ALA A 3 -22.00 -16.15 8.12
N THR A 4 -23.12 -16.53 7.49
CA THR A 4 -24.47 -16.19 7.96
C THR A 4 -25.38 -17.41 7.95
N GLY A 5 -26.47 -17.37 8.73
CA GLY A 5 -27.49 -18.43 8.74
C GLY A 5 -28.25 -18.58 7.40
N GLY A 6 -28.10 -17.63 6.47
CA GLY A 6 -28.70 -17.66 5.13
C GLY A 6 -27.92 -18.46 4.09
N ASN A 7 -27.00 -19.33 4.51
CA ASN A 7 -26.11 -20.11 3.62
C ASN A 7 -25.19 -19.24 2.74
N LEU A 8 -24.77 -18.08 3.25
CA LEU A 8 -23.85 -17.17 2.55
C LEU A 8 -22.55 -16.95 3.33
N VAL A 9 -21.46 -16.86 2.58
CA VAL A 9 -20.14 -16.40 3.05
C VAL A 9 -19.75 -15.11 2.33
N PHE A 10 -19.44 -14.05 3.07
CA PHE A 10 -18.95 -12.78 2.54
C PHE A 10 -17.45 -12.63 2.76
N GLN A 11 -16.75 -12.19 1.72
CA GLN A 11 -15.29 -12.01 1.75
C GLN A 11 -14.85 -10.86 0.84
N GLY A 12 -14.00 -10.00 1.40
CA GLY A 12 -13.22 -9.04 0.65
C GLY A 12 -11.93 -9.62 0.07
N GLN A 13 -11.45 -9.00 -1.01
CA GLN A 13 -10.24 -9.40 -1.72
C GLN A 13 -9.30 -8.21 -1.95
N MET A 14 -8.04 -8.51 -2.27
CA MET A 14 -7.01 -7.52 -2.55
C MET A 14 -7.20 -6.81 -3.91
N ASP A 15 -7.95 -7.43 -4.84
CA ASP A 15 -8.26 -6.93 -6.18
C ASP A 15 -9.49 -6.01 -6.22
N ASP A 16 -9.74 -5.30 -5.12
CA ASP A 16 -10.89 -4.42 -4.91
C ASP A 16 -12.27 -5.11 -4.87
N ARG A 17 -12.37 -6.46 -4.93
CA ARG A 17 -13.68 -7.14 -4.92
C ARG A 17 -14.21 -7.42 -3.51
N PHE A 18 -15.50 -7.18 -3.32
CA PHE A 18 -16.29 -7.71 -2.20
C PHE A 18 -17.30 -8.73 -2.72
N ASN A 19 -17.25 -9.95 -2.21
CA ASN A 19 -17.95 -11.09 -2.80
C ASN A 19 -18.87 -11.77 -1.78
N ALA A 20 -19.93 -12.38 -2.28
CA ALA A 20 -20.75 -13.34 -1.55
C ALA A 20 -20.73 -14.70 -2.27
N TYR A 21 -20.59 -15.76 -1.50
CA TYR A 21 -20.49 -17.14 -1.97
C TYR A 21 -21.57 -18.00 -1.31
N ASP A 22 -22.02 -19.03 -2.02
CA ASP A 22 -22.75 -20.13 -1.42
C ASP A 22 -21.86 -20.86 -0.41
N ALA A 23 -22.32 -20.98 0.84
CA ALA A 23 -21.50 -21.48 1.93
C ALA A 23 -21.18 -22.98 1.84
N ARG A 24 -21.92 -23.75 1.04
CA ARG A 24 -21.72 -25.21 0.90
C ARG A 24 -20.77 -25.54 -0.23
N THR A 25 -20.87 -24.79 -1.33
CA THR A 25 -20.19 -25.11 -2.60
C THR A 25 -19.01 -24.18 -2.89
N GLY A 26 -18.95 -23.01 -2.23
CA GLY A 26 -17.99 -21.97 -2.57
C GLY A 26 -18.28 -21.25 -3.90
N LYS A 27 -19.42 -21.52 -4.54
CA LYS A 27 -19.83 -20.84 -5.78
C LYS A 27 -20.06 -19.36 -5.49
N ARG A 28 -19.41 -18.47 -6.26
CA ARG A 28 -19.65 -17.02 -6.18
C ARG A 28 -21.06 -16.69 -6.68
N LEU A 29 -21.87 -16.07 -5.83
CA LEU A 29 -23.25 -15.69 -6.12
C LEU A 29 -23.39 -14.21 -6.44
N TRP A 30 -22.57 -13.37 -5.81
CA TRP A 30 -22.58 -11.93 -5.99
C TRP A 30 -21.19 -11.34 -5.80
N SER A 31 -20.93 -10.21 -6.43
CA SER A 31 -19.62 -9.58 -6.42
C SER A 31 -19.72 -8.10 -6.76
N TYR A 32 -19.03 -7.26 -6.00
CA TYR A 32 -19.04 -5.80 -6.12
C TYR A 32 -17.62 -5.25 -6.22
N ASP A 33 -17.44 -4.21 -7.04
CA ASP A 33 -16.19 -3.46 -7.15
C ASP A 33 -16.17 -2.38 -6.07
N ALA A 34 -15.44 -2.63 -4.99
CA ALA A 34 -15.33 -1.76 -3.84
C ALA A 34 -14.39 -0.56 -4.06
N LYS A 35 -13.75 -0.47 -5.23
CA LYS A 35 -12.82 0.61 -5.62
C LYS A 35 -11.61 0.77 -4.68
N ALA A 36 -11.35 -0.21 -3.83
CA ALA A 36 -10.20 -0.31 -2.94
C ALA A 36 -10.13 -1.73 -2.34
N PRO A 37 -8.94 -2.21 -1.91
CA PRO A 37 -8.78 -3.54 -1.34
C PRO A 37 -9.71 -3.74 -0.14
N VAL A 38 -10.20 -4.95 0.07
CA VAL A 38 -11.08 -5.26 1.21
C VAL A 38 -10.45 -6.35 2.05
N ILE A 39 -9.70 -5.94 3.08
CA ILE A 39 -8.94 -6.85 3.95
C ILE A 39 -9.65 -7.08 5.29
N ALA A 40 -10.42 -6.09 5.76
CA ALA A 40 -11.15 -6.19 7.00
C ALA A 40 -12.25 -7.28 6.94
N PRO A 41 -12.50 -8.01 8.04
CA PRO A 41 -13.64 -8.90 8.11
C PRO A 41 -14.95 -8.09 8.06
N PRO A 42 -15.92 -8.49 7.21
CA PRO A 42 -17.24 -7.85 7.20
C PRO A 42 -18.06 -8.23 8.44
N ILE A 43 -19.05 -7.40 8.77
CA ILE A 43 -20.07 -7.64 9.81
C ILE A 43 -21.47 -7.64 9.20
N SER A 44 -22.45 -8.17 9.93
CA SER A 44 -23.88 -8.04 9.58
C SER A 44 -24.72 -7.71 10.80
N TYR A 45 -25.76 -6.90 10.61
CA TYR A 45 -26.67 -6.44 11.65
C TYR A 45 -28.05 -6.12 11.07
N ARG A 46 -29.02 -5.82 11.93
CA ARG A 46 -30.39 -5.42 11.53
C ARG A 46 -30.76 -4.05 12.09
N VAL A 47 -31.41 -3.23 11.26
CA VAL A 47 -32.02 -1.95 11.65
C VAL A 47 -33.36 -1.82 10.94
N GLY A 48 -34.42 -1.46 11.66
CA GLY A 48 -35.75 -1.24 11.07
C GLY A 48 -36.27 -2.44 10.27
N GLY A 49 -36.00 -3.67 10.72
CA GLY A 49 -36.43 -4.90 10.05
C GLY A 49 -35.60 -5.31 8.82
N ARG A 50 -34.60 -4.53 8.40
CA ARG A 50 -33.72 -4.83 7.26
C ARG A 50 -32.36 -5.32 7.75
N GLN A 51 -31.78 -6.29 7.04
CA GLN A 51 -30.42 -6.78 7.30
C GLN A 51 -29.41 -5.99 6.45
N TYR A 52 -28.31 -5.61 7.08
CA TYR A 52 -27.20 -4.91 6.47
C TYR A 52 -25.93 -5.75 6.57
N VAL A 53 -25.03 -5.60 5.59
CA VAL A 53 -23.68 -6.16 5.61
C VAL A 53 -22.71 -5.00 5.45
N THR A 54 -21.77 -4.82 6.36
CA THR A 54 -20.84 -3.69 6.36
C THR A 54 -19.39 -4.16 6.37
N VAL A 55 -18.53 -3.48 5.63
CA VAL A 55 -17.10 -3.79 5.53
C VAL A 55 -16.28 -2.52 5.39
N LEU A 56 -15.03 -2.55 5.87
CA LEU A 56 -14.06 -1.48 5.66
C LEU A 56 -13.21 -1.78 4.41
N THR A 57 -13.07 -0.79 3.55
CA THR A 57 -12.09 -0.82 2.45
C THR A 57 -10.77 -0.17 2.87
N GLY A 58 -9.69 -0.63 2.25
CA GLY A 58 -8.32 -0.21 2.47
C GLY A 58 -7.39 -1.39 2.75
N ASN A 59 -6.16 -1.27 2.24
CA ASN A 59 -5.05 -2.12 2.67
C ASN A 59 -4.41 -1.57 3.95
N GLY A 60 -4.10 -2.46 4.89
CA GLY A 60 -3.54 -2.17 6.21
C GLY A 60 -2.08 -2.59 6.38
N THR A 61 -1.53 -2.37 7.57
CA THR A 61 -0.10 -2.29 7.89
C THR A 61 0.77 -3.52 7.59
N SER A 62 0.25 -4.75 7.73
CA SER A 62 1.05 -5.96 7.46
C SER A 62 1.29 -6.23 5.97
N GLY A 63 0.63 -5.50 5.06
CA GLY A 63 0.81 -5.64 3.62
C GLY A 63 2.19 -5.20 3.11
N GLY A 64 2.89 -4.32 3.83
CA GLY A 64 4.18 -3.77 3.41
C GLY A 64 5.25 -4.84 3.24
N PHE A 65 5.26 -5.84 4.13
CA PHE A 65 6.18 -6.98 4.02
C PHE A 65 6.02 -7.76 2.70
N LEU A 66 4.79 -7.84 2.18
CA LEU A 66 4.49 -8.49 0.90
C LEU A 66 4.77 -7.59 -0.32
N GLY A 67 5.42 -6.44 -0.10
CA GLY A 67 5.74 -5.35 -1.04
C GLY A 67 5.53 -5.65 -2.52
N THR A 68 6.57 -6.15 -3.19
CA THR A 68 6.57 -6.42 -4.64
C THR A 68 5.48 -7.41 -5.08
N ALA A 69 5.11 -8.39 -4.25
CA ALA A 69 4.04 -9.34 -4.56
C ALA A 69 2.66 -8.66 -4.65
N LEU A 70 2.46 -7.57 -3.91
CA LEU A 70 1.24 -6.78 -3.94
C LEU A 70 1.30 -5.59 -4.91
N ALA A 71 2.47 -5.23 -5.46
CA ALA A 71 2.62 -4.10 -6.38
C ALA A 71 1.69 -4.20 -7.60
N ARG A 72 1.38 -5.42 -8.06
CA ARG A 72 0.45 -5.69 -9.18
C ARG A 72 -0.96 -5.13 -8.98
N TYR A 73 -1.38 -4.91 -7.73
CA TYR A 73 -2.71 -4.37 -7.41
C TYR A 73 -2.79 -2.84 -7.52
N GLY A 74 -1.67 -2.15 -7.78
CA GLY A 74 -1.68 -0.70 -8.01
C GLY A 74 -2.26 0.08 -6.83
N ILE A 75 -1.84 -0.26 -5.61
CA ILE A 75 -2.34 0.35 -4.38
C ILE A 75 -1.39 1.46 -3.97
N ASP A 76 -1.81 2.71 -4.08
CA ASP A 76 -1.08 3.86 -3.54
C ASP A 76 -1.65 4.28 -2.18
N TYR A 77 -0.76 4.51 -1.22
CA TYR A 77 -1.11 4.85 0.15
C TYR A 77 -1.97 6.11 0.27
N ARG A 78 -1.73 7.11 -0.59
CA ARG A 78 -2.35 8.43 -0.51
C ARG A 78 -3.75 8.44 -1.12
N THR A 79 -3.97 7.61 -2.14
CA THR A 79 -5.21 7.58 -2.94
C THR A 79 -6.10 6.39 -2.62
N GLN A 80 -5.72 5.50 -1.70
CA GLN A 80 -6.59 4.41 -1.25
C GLN A 80 -7.95 4.95 -0.80
N ALA A 81 -8.99 4.46 -1.44
CA ALA A 81 -10.34 4.89 -1.17
C ALA A 81 -10.91 4.19 0.08
N ARG A 82 -10.39 4.55 1.25
CA ARG A 82 -10.74 3.99 2.57
C ARG A 82 -12.14 4.44 2.97
N ARG A 83 -13.07 3.50 3.10
CA ARG A 83 -14.51 3.74 3.32
C ARG A 83 -15.12 2.69 4.23
N VAL A 84 -16.24 3.06 4.85
CA VAL A 84 -17.23 2.11 5.39
C VAL A 84 -18.24 1.84 4.28
N LEU A 85 -18.25 0.63 3.72
CA LEU A 85 -19.26 0.22 2.74
C LEU A 85 -20.34 -0.58 3.45
N THR A 86 -21.60 -0.19 3.26
CA THR A 86 -22.76 -0.88 3.82
C THR A 86 -23.70 -1.28 2.69
N PHE A 87 -24.02 -2.57 2.63
CA PHE A 87 -24.84 -3.20 1.63
C PHE A 87 -26.17 -3.63 2.25
N VAL A 88 -27.24 -3.50 1.45
CA VAL A 88 -28.59 -3.92 1.78
C VAL A 88 -29.27 -4.38 0.48
N LEU A 89 -30.25 -5.27 0.58
CA LEU A 89 -31.07 -5.63 -0.58
C LEU A 89 -31.72 -4.37 -1.19
N ASP A 90 -31.70 -4.33 -2.53
CA ASP A 90 -32.21 -3.25 -3.39
C ASP A 90 -31.51 -1.89 -3.20
N GLY A 91 -30.31 -1.86 -2.59
CA GLY A 91 -29.49 -0.66 -2.52
C GLY A 91 -28.95 -0.24 -3.89
N THR A 92 -29.04 1.06 -4.22
CA THR A 92 -28.67 1.61 -5.53
C THR A 92 -27.50 2.60 -5.48
N ALA A 93 -26.88 2.79 -4.32
CA ALA A 93 -25.74 3.69 -4.17
C ALA A 93 -24.52 3.23 -5.01
N THR A 94 -23.86 4.19 -5.64
CA THR A 94 -22.67 3.96 -6.47
C THR A 94 -21.43 4.59 -5.84
N LEU A 95 -20.26 4.00 -6.10
CA LEU A 95 -18.98 4.58 -5.71
C LEU A 95 -18.45 5.45 -6.85
N PRO A 96 -17.71 6.53 -6.53
CA PRO A 96 -16.95 7.25 -7.54
C PRO A 96 -15.86 6.36 -8.13
N ASP A 97 -15.45 6.66 -9.35
CA ASP A 97 -14.39 5.93 -10.02
C ASP A 97 -13.04 6.04 -9.29
N LYS A 98 -12.22 5.01 -9.46
CA LYS A 98 -10.87 4.91 -8.91
C LYS A 98 -9.88 5.01 -10.07
N ALA A 99 -8.99 6.01 -10.02
CA ALA A 99 -7.85 6.04 -10.91
C ALA A 99 -6.89 4.88 -10.56
N ARG A 100 -6.43 4.15 -11.57
CA ARG A 100 -5.39 3.14 -11.37
C ARG A 100 -4.08 3.85 -11.08
N TYR A 101 -3.44 3.47 -9.97
CA TYR A 101 -2.08 3.91 -9.69
C TYR A 101 -1.07 3.03 -10.44
N VAL A 102 -0.10 3.71 -11.07
CA VAL A 102 1.10 3.12 -11.65
C VAL A 102 2.27 3.80 -10.99
N ALA A 103 3.19 3.01 -10.42
CA ALA A 103 4.37 3.57 -9.77
C ALA A 103 5.35 4.09 -10.82
N GLU A 104 5.68 5.37 -10.74
CA GLU A 104 6.63 6.04 -11.61
C GLU A 104 7.72 6.69 -10.74
N ALA A 105 8.96 6.30 -10.99
CA ALA A 105 10.10 6.85 -10.27
C ALA A 105 10.45 8.25 -10.79
N VAL A 106 10.80 9.16 -9.88
CA VAL A 106 11.31 10.48 -10.23
C VAL A 106 12.61 10.37 -11.02
N GLU A 107 12.85 11.32 -11.92
CA GLU A 107 14.11 11.41 -12.65
C GLU A 107 15.29 11.73 -11.72
N ASP A 108 16.43 11.10 -11.99
CA ASP A 108 17.66 11.31 -11.24
C ASP A 108 18.88 11.26 -12.17
N PRO A 109 19.16 12.33 -12.92
CA PRO A 109 20.29 12.38 -13.86
C PRO A 109 21.65 12.33 -13.15
N THR A 110 21.67 12.52 -11.83
CA THR A 110 22.89 12.51 -11.02
C THR A 110 23.17 11.16 -10.38
N PHE A 111 22.31 10.16 -10.61
CA PHE A 111 22.49 8.83 -10.06
C PHE A 111 23.75 8.17 -10.64
N LYS A 112 24.60 7.67 -9.74
CA LYS A 112 25.75 6.83 -10.07
C LYS A 112 25.70 5.60 -9.17
N PRO A 113 25.80 4.38 -9.70
CA PRO A 113 25.86 3.18 -8.89
C PRO A 113 27.05 3.21 -7.92
N ASP A 114 26.81 2.79 -6.69
CA ASP A 114 27.81 2.58 -5.65
C ASP A 114 27.34 1.38 -4.82
N LYS A 115 27.94 0.21 -5.09
CA LYS A 115 27.49 -1.04 -4.48
C LYS A 115 27.82 -1.16 -3.00
N VAL A 116 28.84 -0.46 -2.52
CA VAL A 116 29.21 -0.50 -1.10
C VAL A 116 28.21 0.32 -0.30
N ALA A 117 27.92 1.54 -0.75
CA ALA A 117 26.93 2.39 -0.10
C ALA A 117 25.50 1.82 -0.25
N GLU A 118 25.16 1.24 -1.41
CA GLU A 118 23.87 0.57 -1.63
C GLU A 118 23.68 -0.63 -0.68
N ALA A 119 24.70 -1.46 -0.47
CA ALA A 119 24.62 -2.60 0.44
C ALA A 119 24.37 -2.16 1.89
N HIS A 120 25.18 -1.22 2.39
CA HIS A 120 25.02 -0.70 3.75
C HIS A 120 23.68 0.02 3.94
N GLY A 121 23.25 0.82 2.97
CA GLY A 121 21.94 1.47 2.98
C GLY A 121 20.78 0.47 2.96
N GLY A 122 20.94 -0.65 2.26
CA GLY A 122 20.00 -1.76 2.25
C GLY A 122 19.83 -2.41 3.62
N ASP A 123 20.91 -2.60 4.39
CA ASP A 123 20.85 -3.15 5.75
C ASP A 123 20.10 -2.22 6.71
N ILE A 124 20.33 -0.91 6.60
CA ILE A 124 19.61 0.11 7.36
C ILE A 124 18.11 0.08 6.98
N TYR A 125 17.81 0.04 5.68
CA TYR A 125 16.43 -0.02 5.20
C TYR A 125 15.68 -1.25 5.71
N ASN A 126 16.32 -2.42 5.61
CA ASN A 126 15.72 -3.70 6.00
C ASN A 126 15.51 -3.80 7.52
N SER A 127 16.33 -3.13 8.33
CA SER A 127 16.17 -3.14 9.79
C SER A 127 15.18 -2.10 10.31
N ARG A 128 15.00 -0.97 9.61
CA ARG A 128 14.25 0.19 10.14
C ARG A 128 13.03 0.60 9.32
N CYS A 129 13.08 0.44 8.00
CA CYS A 129 12.14 1.07 7.08
C CYS A 129 11.18 0.08 6.41
N VAL A 130 11.62 -1.17 6.20
CA VAL A 130 10.91 -2.19 5.41
C VAL A 130 9.51 -2.51 5.91
N VAL A 131 9.26 -2.40 7.21
CA VAL A 131 7.95 -2.70 7.79
C VAL A 131 6.85 -1.77 7.28
N CYS A 132 7.20 -0.50 6.98
CA CYS A 132 6.27 0.50 6.47
C CYS A 132 6.41 0.68 4.96
N HIS A 133 7.64 0.79 4.46
CA HIS A 133 7.93 1.12 3.06
C HIS A 133 8.11 -0.11 2.16
N GLY A 134 8.06 -1.30 2.76
CA GLY A 134 7.86 -2.58 2.10
C GLY A 134 9.10 -3.24 1.48
N GLY A 135 8.97 -4.54 1.22
CA GLY A 135 10.02 -5.34 0.59
C GLY A 135 10.36 -4.83 -0.81
N GLY A 136 11.65 -4.72 -1.13
CA GLY A 136 12.11 -4.14 -2.41
C GLY A 136 11.72 -2.67 -2.59
N VAL A 137 11.48 -1.95 -1.48
CA VAL A 137 11.05 -0.54 -1.45
C VAL A 137 9.65 -0.31 -2.08
N ALA A 138 8.89 -1.39 -2.27
CA ALA A 138 7.52 -1.34 -2.73
C ALA A 138 6.55 -1.35 -1.54
N ALA A 139 5.97 -0.20 -1.21
CA ALA A 139 5.18 -0.05 0.02
C ALA A 139 3.79 -0.70 -0.01
N ALA A 140 3.32 -1.15 -1.19
CA ALA A 140 2.03 -1.84 -1.37
C ALA A 140 0.82 -1.10 -0.75
N GLY A 141 0.87 0.22 -0.69
CA GLY A 141 -0.17 1.05 -0.11
C GLY A 141 -0.16 1.18 1.41
N VAL A 142 0.81 0.60 2.12
CA VAL A 142 0.92 0.69 3.58
C VAL A 142 1.50 2.03 4.05
N ALA A 143 2.47 2.54 3.30
CA ALA A 143 3.08 3.85 3.43
C ALA A 143 3.38 4.41 2.03
N PRO A 144 3.89 5.65 1.89
CA PRO A 144 4.41 6.12 0.62
C PRO A 144 5.45 5.17 0.03
N ASP A 145 5.34 4.86 -1.27
CA ASP A 145 6.38 4.16 -2.02
C ASP A 145 7.57 5.10 -2.20
N LEU A 146 8.72 4.74 -1.62
CA LEU A 146 9.88 5.65 -1.63
C LEU A 146 10.54 5.72 -3.01
N ARG A 147 10.32 4.74 -3.90
CA ARG A 147 10.89 4.74 -5.25
C ARG A 147 10.29 5.85 -6.12
N THR A 148 9.09 6.31 -5.79
CA THR A 148 8.38 7.38 -6.51
C THR A 148 8.54 8.75 -5.85
N SER A 149 9.33 8.86 -4.78
CA SER A 149 9.45 10.09 -4.00
C SER A 149 10.60 10.98 -4.47
N ALA A 150 10.29 12.25 -4.76
CA ALA A 150 11.29 13.30 -5.05
C ALA A 150 12.25 13.58 -3.87
N THR A 151 11.88 13.17 -2.66
CA THR A 151 12.73 13.35 -1.47
C THR A 151 14.03 12.53 -1.58
N VAL A 152 13.99 11.38 -2.27
CA VAL A 152 15.15 10.50 -2.45
C VAL A 152 16.26 11.18 -3.27
N VAL A 153 15.90 12.09 -4.17
CA VAL A 153 16.85 12.87 -4.99
C VAL A 153 17.21 14.22 -4.36
N THR A 154 16.61 14.59 -3.22
CA THR A 154 16.79 15.88 -2.56
C THR A 154 17.39 15.69 -1.15
N PRO A 155 18.72 15.71 -0.98
CA PRO A 155 19.39 15.31 0.26
C PRO A 155 18.91 16.06 1.51
N GLY A 156 18.75 17.39 1.42
CA GLY A 156 18.32 18.19 2.57
C GLY A 156 16.91 17.83 3.04
N VAL A 157 15.97 17.63 2.11
CA VAL A 157 14.59 17.22 2.46
C VAL A 157 14.59 15.80 3.02
N PHE A 158 15.41 14.90 2.47
CA PHE A 158 15.55 13.55 3.00
C PHE A 158 16.03 13.56 4.46
N ASP A 159 17.04 14.35 4.77
CA ASP A 159 17.60 14.49 6.11
C ASP A 159 16.59 15.08 7.10
N GLU A 160 15.83 16.11 6.72
CA GLU A 160 14.78 16.67 7.58
C GLU A 160 13.65 15.67 7.87
N ILE A 161 13.31 14.79 6.92
CA ILE A 161 12.31 13.75 7.14
C ILE A 161 12.86 12.66 8.07
N VAL A 162 14.02 12.09 7.72
CA VAL A 162 14.54 10.87 8.37
C VAL A 162 15.18 11.20 9.72
N HIS A 163 15.99 12.25 9.80
CA HIS A 163 16.72 12.62 11.00
C HIS A 163 16.09 13.83 11.73
N GLY A 164 15.60 14.81 10.98
CA GLY A 164 14.94 16.00 11.55
C GLY A 164 13.54 15.75 12.10
N GLY A 165 12.90 14.65 11.70
CA GLY A 165 11.55 14.28 12.18
C GLY A 165 10.43 15.16 11.62
N MET A 166 10.63 15.81 10.45
CA MET A 166 9.65 16.72 9.84
C MET A 166 8.25 16.10 9.66
N LEU A 167 8.16 14.76 9.55
CA LEU A 167 6.90 14.03 9.34
C LEU A 167 6.45 13.20 10.56
N VAL A 168 6.99 13.45 11.75
CA VAL A 168 6.59 12.73 12.99
C VAL A 168 5.09 12.88 13.28
N SER A 169 4.53 14.08 13.11
CA SER A 169 3.10 14.34 13.29
C SER A 169 2.21 13.59 12.28
N GLN A 170 2.80 13.10 11.18
CA GLN A 170 2.14 12.29 10.15
C GLN A 170 2.42 10.78 10.31
N GLY A 171 3.10 10.38 11.39
CA GLY A 171 3.37 8.97 11.70
C GLY A 171 4.66 8.41 11.09
N MET A 172 5.52 9.22 10.48
CA MET A 172 6.87 8.82 10.07
C MET A 172 7.85 9.02 11.24
N PRO A 173 8.41 7.96 11.84
CA PRO A 173 9.32 8.09 12.97
C PRO A 173 10.59 8.88 12.63
N GLN A 174 11.15 9.54 13.65
CA GLN A 174 12.46 10.16 13.58
C GLN A 174 13.56 9.14 13.87
N PHE A 175 14.64 9.19 13.11
CA PHE A 175 15.84 8.35 13.22
C PHE A 175 17.08 9.20 13.47
N GLY A 176 17.08 9.94 14.58
CA GLY A 176 18.16 10.85 14.98
C GLY A 176 19.50 10.17 15.27
N GLU A 177 19.49 8.86 15.45
CA GLU A 177 20.67 8.03 15.65
C GLU A 177 21.47 7.76 14.36
N LEU A 178 20.88 7.97 13.18
CA LEU A 178 21.55 7.72 11.91
C LEU A 178 22.57 8.81 11.61
N THR A 179 23.84 8.42 11.46
CA THR A 179 24.92 9.33 11.12
C THR A 179 24.73 9.92 9.71
N PRO A 180 25.42 11.04 9.35
CA PRO A 180 25.38 11.56 7.99
C PRO A 180 25.76 10.52 6.92
N LYS A 181 26.69 9.61 7.25
CA LYS A 181 27.08 8.52 6.35
C LYS A 181 25.93 7.51 6.18
N ASP A 182 25.29 7.10 7.27
CA ASP A 182 24.17 6.14 7.23
C ASP A 182 23.04 6.65 6.36
N ARG A 183 22.70 7.93 6.48
CA ARG A 183 21.64 8.55 5.67
C ARG A 183 22.03 8.69 4.21
N ALA A 184 23.29 9.01 3.92
CA ALA A 184 23.79 9.05 2.55
C ALA A 184 23.72 7.66 1.88
N ASP A 185 24.14 6.61 2.59
CA ASP A 185 24.09 5.22 2.12
C ASP A 185 22.65 4.72 1.96
N LEU A 186 21.78 5.00 2.95
CA LEU A 186 20.34 4.70 2.86
C LEU A 186 19.71 5.38 1.63
N ARG A 187 20.02 6.66 1.40
CA ARG A 187 19.54 7.38 0.22
C ARG A 187 20.10 6.77 -1.07
N GLN A 188 21.36 6.33 -1.08
CA GLN A 188 21.95 5.63 -2.23
C GLN A 188 21.19 4.35 -2.57
N PHE A 189 20.84 3.54 -1.56
CA PHE A 189 20.00 2.35 -1.74
C PHE A 189 18.62 2.68 -2.33
N LEU A 190 17.95 3.71 -1.80
CA LEU A 190 16.63 4.13 -2.32
C LEU A 190 16.70 4.67 -3.76
N ARG A 191 17.77 5.40 -4.11
CA ARG A 191 18.01 5.88 -5.48
C ARG A 191 18.24 4.73 -6.46
N ALA A 192 18.96 3.68 -6.03
CA ALA A 192 19.15 2.47 -6.81
C ALA A 192 17.80 1.75 -7.06
N ALA A 193 16.96 1.61 -6.03
CA ALA A 193 15.63 1.01 -6.17
C ALA A 193 14.70 1.84 -7.10
N ALA A 194 14.78 3.17 -7.04
CA ALA A 194 14.08 4.06 -7.97
C ALA A 194 14.62 3.90 -9.41
N ASN A 195 15.93 3.73 -9.57
CA ASN A 195 16.54 3.45 -10.87
C ASN A 195 16.06 2.16 -11.49
N ASP A 196 16.00 1.09 -10.71
CA ASP A 196 15.49 -0.20 -11.19
C ASP A 196 14.03 -0.09 -11.65
N LEU A 197 13.21 0.71 -10.96
CA LEU A 197 11.83 0.99 -11.38
C LEU A 197 11.77 1.72 -12.73
N ARG A 198 12.62 2.73 -12.96
CA ARG A 198 12.71 3.43 -14.26
C ARG A 198 13.11 2.47 -15.39
N GLU A 199 14.12 1.65 -15.15
CA GLU A 199 14.60 0.69 -16.15
C GLU A 199 13.58 -0.41 -16.46
N GLN A 200 12.78 -0.82 -15.48
CA GLN A 200 11.63 -1.73 -15.72
C GLN A 200 10.56 -1.06 -16.59
N GLY A 201 10.24 0.20 -16.34
CA GLY A 201 9.29 0.97 -17.15
C GLY A 201 9.71 1.06 -18.61
N LYS A 202 11.00 1.34 -18.89
CA LYS A 202 11.55 1.39 -20.25
C LYS A 202 11.49 0.07 -21.01
N ARG A 203 11.53 -1.07 -20.31
CA ARG A 203 11.47 -2.41 -20.93
C ARG A 203 10.04 -2.87 -21.22
N ALA A 204 9.05 -2.24 -20.59
CA ALA A 204 7.65 -2.61 -20.70
C ALA A 204 6.87 -1.76 -21.72
N GLY A 205 7.42 -0.62 -22.15
CA GLY A 205 6.92 0.21 -23.24
C GLY A 205 7.61 -0.09 -24.57
#